data_AF-A0A7V3HL23-F1
#
_entry.id   AF-A0A7V3HL23-F1
#
_cell.length_a   1.000
_cell.length_b   1.000
_cell.length_c   1.000
_cell.angle_alpha   90.00
_cell.angle_beta   90.00
_cell.angle_gamma   90.00
#
_symmetry.space_group_name_H-M   'P 1'
#
loop_
_entity.id
_entity.type
_entity.pdbx_description
1 polymer ?
#
loop_
_entity_poly.entity_id
_entity_poly.type
_entity_poly.pdbx_seq_one_letter_code
_entity_poly.pdbx_strand_id
1 'polypeptide(L)'
;MADEKKPKIKIAGMSIEAKGPLVKKEEPEAEAKAPTEKKVPDITSKDVSAREFTQRVKGYDTQEVKEFLEAVALKMAALEEELKTALASGGAGGAELAAEVSSLKARIEELERENAELRKKASEGMGAGEASEMAAKIIKHAEELAAKIKSEAEEEAKARLRDLELELSGRRKELEAELDSLRNETERLSHLKEDFINRVEQTLREFNDIITRYKAR
;
A
#
# COMPACT_ATOMS: atom_id res chain seq x y z
N MET A 1 -16.70 31.36 26.12
CA MET A 1 -17.78 31.00 25.18
C MET A 1 -17.19 31.18 23.78
N ALA A 2 -17.01 30.23 22.89
CA ALA A 2 -17.46 28.84 22.72
C ALA A 2 -16.25 28.04 22.15
N ASP A 3 -15.89 26.88 22.71
CA ASP A 3 -16.29 25.53 22.26
C ASP A 3 -15.93 25.19 20.80
N GLU A 4 -14.66 24.81 20.57
CA GLU A 4 -14.27 24.04 19.40
C GLU A 4 -13.91 22.60 19.82
N LYS A 5 -14.89 21.71 19.64
CA LYS A 5 -14.76 20.26 19.80
C LYS A 5 -13.78 19.71 18.75
N LYS A 6 -12.59 19.28 19.19
CA LYS A 6 -11.71 18.42 18.37
C LYS A 6 -12.29 16.99 18.27
N PRO A 7 -12.32 16.36 17.08
CA PRO A 7 -12.86 15.02 16.93
C PRO A 7 -11.99 13.96 17.63
N LYS A 8 -12.60 13.15 18.49
CA LYS A 8 -11.98 11.98 19.11
C LYS A 8 -12.03 10.80 18.13
N ILE A 9 -10.91 10.51 17.49
CA ILE A 9 -10.73 9.24 16.78
C ILE A 9 -10.16 8.23 17.80
N LYS A 10 -10.97 7.24 18.18
CA LYS A 10 -10.52 6.09 18.98
C LYS A 10 -10.08 5.00 18.01
N ILE A 11 -8.78 4.78 17.89
CA ILE A 11 -8.22 3.57 17.27
C ILE A 11 -7.72 2.69 18.41
N ALA A 12 -8.12 1.42 18.35
CA ALA A 12 -7.85 0.38 19.33
C ALA A 12 -6.35 0.22 19.61
N GLY A 13 -6.05 -0.17 20.85
CA GLY A 13 -4.75 0.00 21.49
C GLY A 13 -3.56 -0.64 20.78
N MET A 14 -2.48 0.14 20.70
CA MET A 14 -1.08 -0.27 20.69
C MET A 14 -0.28 0.94 21.18
N SER A 15 0.19 0.90 22.42
CA SER A 15 1.07 1.91 23.00
C SER A 15 2.48 1.74 22.43
N ILE A 16 2.98 2.75 21.73
CA ILE A 16 4.39 2.87 21.35
C ILE A 16 4.84 4.28 21.71
N GLU A 17 5.56 4.39 22.83
CA GLU A 17 6.25 5.62 23.25
C GLU A 17 7.44 5.88 22.32
N ALA A 18 7.25 6.73 21.31
CA ALA A 18 8.36 7.29 20.55
C ALA A 18 8.90 8.53 21.29
N LYS A 19 9.85 8.34 22.22
CA LYS A 19 10.69 9.42 22.73
C LYS A 19 11.67 9.83 21.63
N GLY A 20 11.41 10.97 20.99
CA GLY A 20 12.39 11.64 20.14
C GLY A 20 13.62 12.09 20.94
N PRO A 21 14.83 12.10 20.35
CA PRO A 21 16.01 12.55 21.06
C PRO A 21 16.02 14.09 21.16
N LEU A 22 16.00 14.56 22.40
CA LEU A 22 16.25 15.94 22.78
C LEU A 22 17.73 16.27 22.51
N VAL A 23 17.96 17.28 21.67
CA VAL A 23 19.24 18.00 21.63
C VAL A 23 19.31 18.91 22.86
N LYS A 24 20.26 18.65 23.76
CA LYS A 24 20.80 19.65 24.70
C LYS A 24 22.31 19.63 24.60
N LYS A 25 22.88 20.83 24.44
CA LYS A 25 24.30 21.16 24.34
C LYS A 25 24.97 21.16 25.73
N GLU A 26 26.30 21.13 25.66
CA GLU A 26 27.33 21.69 26.57
C GLU A 26 28.21 20.70 27.36
N GLU A 27 29.50 20.85 27.05
CA GLU A 27 30.79 20.29 27.52
C GLU A 27 31.04 20.48 29.05
N PRO A 28 32.13 19.97 29.69
CA PRO A 28 33.41 19.51 29.13
C PRO A 28 34.03 18.23 29.74
N GLU A 29 35.11 17.80 29.08
CA GLU A 29 36.28 17.07 29.60
C GLU A 29 36.10 16.16 30.82
N ALA A 30 36.08 14.85 30.55
CA ALA A 30 36.73 13.89 31.44
C ALA A 30 37.72 13.10 30.59
N GLU A 31 38.99 13.49 30.70
CA GLU A 31 40.15 12.73 30.24
C GLU A 31 39.94 11.25 30.52
N ALA A 32 39.77 10.45 29.47
CA ALA A 32 39.90 9.02 29.55
C ALA A 32 41.37 8.73 29.93
N LYS A 33 41.63 8.58 31.23
CA LYS A 33 42.89 8.06 31.74
C LYS A 33 43.16 6.75 31.02
N ALA A 34 44.17 6.78 30.15
CA ALA A 34 44.75 5.60 29.54
C ALA A 34 44.95 4.52 30.61
N PRO A 35 44.60 3.25 30.35
CA PRO A 35 44.98 2.17 31.23
C PRO A 35 46.50 2.21 31.33
N THR A 36 46.99 2.45 32.53
CA THR A 36 48.43 2.47 32.83
C THR A 36 49.01 1.14 32.37
N GLU A 37 49.79 1.23 31.31
CA GLU A 37 50.64 0.16 30.79
C GLU A 37 51.46 -0.34 31.96
N LYS A 38 51.07 -1.48 32.56
CA LYS A 38 51.94 -2.21 33.47
C LYS A 38 53.13 -2.58 32.63
N LYS A 39 54.22 -1.83 32.78
CA LYS A 39 55.52 -2.09 32.18
C LYS A 39 55.97 -3.45 32.70
N VAL A 40 55.58 -4.51 32.01
CA VAL A 40 56.06 -5.86 32.26
C VAL A 40 57.57 -5.75 32.06
N PRO A 41 58.40 -6.10 33.05
CA PRO A 41 59.83 -6.11 32.83
C PRO A 41 60.10 -7.07 31.67
N ASP A 42 60.74 -6.57 30.60
CA ASP A 42 61.18 -7.35 29.43
C ASP A 42 62.28 -8.33 29.89
N ILE A 43 61.86 -9.43 30.50
CA ILE A 43 62.71 -10.58 30.78
C ILE A 43 62.55 -11.50 29.58
N THR A 44 63.61 -11.67 28.79
CA THR A 44 63.62 -12.59 27.66
C THR A 44 64.02 -14.00 28.08
N SER A 45 63.73 -15.01 27.25
CA SER A 45 64.22 -16.38 27.45
C SER A 45 65.74 -16.44 27.71
N LYS A 46 66.51 -15.60 27.02
CA LYS A 46 67.96 -15.49 27.20
C LYS A 46 68.33 -14.94 28.57
N ASP A 47 67.60 -13.95 29.07
CA ASP A 47 67.85 -13.34 30.38
C ASP A 47 67.56 -14.32 31.53
N VAL A 48 66.60 -15.23 31.36
CA VAL A 48 66.31 -16.30 32.32
C VAL A 48 67.44 -17.33 32.35
N SER A 49 67.95 -17.73 31.19
CA SER A 49 69.02 -18.74 31.08
C SER A 49 70.38 -18.26 31.61
N ALA A 50 70.66 -16.96 31.50
CA ALA A 50 71.95 -16.37 31.91
C ALA A 50 71.98 -15.97 33.40
N ARG A 51 70.93 -16.28 34.18
CA ARG A 51 70.79 -15.79 35.56
C ARG A 51 71.51 -16.69 36.55
N GLU A 52 72.51 -16.14 37.24
CA GLU A 52 73.21 -16.84 38.33
C GLU A 52 72.78 -16.33 39.71
N PHE A 53 72.61 -17.25 40.66
CA PHE A 53 72.18 -16.94 42.03
C PHE A 53 73.27 -17.30 43.05
N THR A 54 73.44 -16.46 44.07
CA THR A 54 74.40 -16.70 45.16
C THR A 54 73.82 -17.65 46.21
N GLN A 55 74.62 -18.64 46.63
CA GLN A 55 74.18 -19.66 47.59
C GLN A 55 74.10 -19.07 49.02
N ARG A 56 73.02 -19.36 49.75
CA ARG A 56 72.83 -18.98 51.16
C ARG A 56 72.55 -20.22 52.01
N VAL A 57 72.91 -20.16 53.30
CA VAL A 57 72.82 -21.28 54.28
C VAL A 57 71.40 -21.84 54.47
N LYS A 58 70.36 -21.07 54.10
CA LYS A 58 68.96 -21.52 54.01
C LYS A 58 68.35 -21.10 52.66
N GLY A 59 68.94 -21.56 51.56
CA GLY A 59 68.50 -21.27 50.19
C GLY A 59 67.92 -22.50 49.49
N TYR A 60 67.29 -22.28 48.33
CA TYR A 60 66.88 -23.34 47.41
C TYR A 60 68.12 -24.06 46.85
N ASP A 61 67.95 -25.33 46.46
CA ASP A 61 69.02 -26.07 45.79
C ASP A 61 69.35 -25.42 44.45
N THR A 62 70.62 -25.06 44.28
CA THR A 62 71.14 -24.42 43.07
C THR A 62 71.03 -25.30 41.83
N GLN A 63 71.03 -26.64 41.97
CA GLN A 63 70.85 -27.54 40.82
C GLN A 63 69.40 -27.55 40.36
N GLU A 64 68.46 -27.74 41.28
CA GLU A 64 67.02 -27.71 41.01
C GLU A 64 66.59 -26.35 40.41
N VAL A 65 67.12 -25.24 40.93
CA VAL A 65 66.84 -23.90 40.38
C VAL A 65 67.38 -23.75 38.96
N LYS A 66 68.55 -24.30 38.63
CA LYS A 66 69.09 -24.25 37.26
C LYS A 66 68.22 -25.05 36.29
N GLU A 67 67.85 -26.28 36.64
CA GLU A 67 66.97 -27.13 35.83
C GLU A 67 65.61 -26.47 35.60
N PHE A 68 65.05 -25.83 36.63
CA PHE A 68 63.81 -25.07 36.52
C PHE A 68 63.94 -23.87 35.59
N LEU A 69 65.02 -23.09 35.70
CA LEU A 69 65.25 -21.93 34.84
C LEU A 69 65.50 -22.32 33.39
N GLU A 70 66.18 -23.43 33.13
CA GLU A 70 66.33 -24.00 31.79
C GLU A 70 64.97 -24.39 31.19
N ALA A 71 64.11 -25.05 31.97
CA ALA A 71 62.76 -25.40 31.53
C ALA A 71 61.87 -24.17 31.27
N VAL A 72 62.00 -23.11 32.09
CA VAL A 72 61.32 -21.83 31.90
C VAL A 72 61.84 -21.12 30.66
N ALA A 73 63.16 -21.06 30.47
CA ALA A 73 63.78 -20.45 29.29
C ALA A 73 63.33 -21.15 27.99
N LEU A 74 63.25 -22.48 27.97
CA LEU A 74 62.76 -23.24 26.82
C LEU A 74 61.30 -22.92 26.47
N LYS A 75 60.42 -22.83 27.48
CA LYS A 75 59.01 -22.47 27.27
C LYS A 75 58.86 -21.03 26.78
N MET A 76 59.66 -20.11 27.33
CA MET A 76 59.66 -18.72 26.88
C MET A 76 60.17 -18.59 25.44
N ALA A 77 61.21 -19.32 25.04
CA ALA A 77 61.70 -19.32 23.67
C ALA A 77 60.65 -19.82 22.67
N ALA A 78 59.89 -20.86 23.03
CA ALA A 78 58.80 -21.36 22.20
C ALA A 78 57.68 -20.33 22.02
N LEU A 79 57.29 -19.64 23.10
CA LEU A 79 56.29 -18.57 23.06
C LEU A 79 56.79 -17.34 22.28
N GLU A 80 58.07 -16.99 22.41
CA GLU A 80 58.69 -15.88 21.65
C GLU A 80 58.70 -16.16 20.14
N GLU A 81 59.00 -17.39 19.71
CA GLU A 81 58.91 -17.79 18.29
C GLU A 81 57.46 -17.89 17.80
N GLU A 82 56.52 -18.37 18.61
CA GLU A 82 55.09 -18.37 18.29
C GLU A 82 54.55 -16.93 18.10
N LEU A 83 54.97 -15.99 18.96
CA LEU A 83 54.56 -14.59 18.86
C LEU A 83 55.18 -13.92 17.61
N LYS A 84 56.45 -14.23 17.31
CA LYS A 84 57.13 -13.73 16.11
C LYS A 84 56.54 -14.26 14.82
N THR A 85 56.14 -15.53 14.78
CA THR A 85 55.46 -16.14 13.63
C THR A 85 54.04 -15.58 13.47
N ALA A 86 53.30 -15.37 14.56
CA ALA A 86 52.00 -14.70 14.55
C ALA A 86 52.10 -13.27 14.00
N LEU A 87 53.09 -12.50 14.44
CA LEU A 87 53.32 -11.12 13.97
C LEU A 87 53.71 -11.08 12.49
N ALA A 88 54.53 -12.03 12.03
CA ALA A 88 54.90 -12.16 10.62
C ALA A 88 53.71 -12.58 9.74
N SER A 89 52.81 -13.42 10.25
CA SER A 89 51.59 -13.86 9.54
C SER A 89 50.51 -12.76 9.46
N GLY A 90 50.43 -11.88 10.47
CA GLY A 90 49.49 -10.75 10.49
C GLY A 90 49.83 -9.62 9.51
N GLY A 91 51.05 -9.57 8.99
CA GLY A 91 51.47 -8.57 8.00
C GLY A 91 50.82 -8.73 6.61
N ALA A 92 50.44 -9.95 6.24
CA ALA A 92 49.79 -10.22 4.95
C ALA A 92 48.30 -9.83 4.95
N GLY A 93 47.57 -10.11 6.04
CA GLY A 93 46.13 -9.78 6.16
C GLY A 93 45.84 -8.30 6.40
N GLY A 94 46.76 -7.56 7.02
CA GLY A 94 46.58 -6.12 7.28
C GLY A 94 46.59 -5.26 6.01
N ALA A 95 47.40 -5.61 5.02
CA ALA A 95 47.47 -4.89 3.75
C ALA A 95 46.21 -5.11 2.89
N GLU A 96 45.68 -6.33 2.87
CA GLU A 96 44.45 -6.69 2.16
C GLU A 96 43.22 -6.02 2.78
N LEU A 97 43.13 -6.03 4.12
CA LEU A 97 42.06 -5.34 4.85
C LEU A 97 42.15 -3.81 4.67
N ALA A 98 43.36 -3.24 4.64
CA ALA A 98 43.54 -1.81 4.38
C ALA A 98 43.12 -1.42 2.94
N ALA A 99 43.40 -2.29 1.96
CA ALA A 99 42.95 -2.09 0.58
C ALA A 99 41.42 -2.18 0.45
N GLU A 100 40.79 -3.15 1.13
CA GLU A 100 39.34 -3.31 1.16
C GLU A 100 38.66 -2.11 1.84
N VAL A 101 39.20 -1.64 2.97
CA VAL A 101 38.70 -0.43 3.65
C VAL A 101 38.81 0.80 2.75
N SER A 102 39.89 0.93 1.97
CA SER A 102 40.05 2.01 1.00
C SER A 102 39.02 1.93 -0.13
N SER A 103 38.78 0.74 -0.67
CA SER A 103 37.76 0.48 -1.70
C SER A 103 36.34 0.77 -1.20
N LEU A 104 36.00 0.32 0.00
CA LEU A 104 34.70 0.57 0.62
C LEU A 104 34.48 2.07 0.88
N LYS A 105 35.50 2.80 1.33
CA LYS A 105 35.42 4.26 1.49
C LYS A 105 35.16 4.96 0.16
N ALA A 106 35.88 4.60 -0.90
CA ALA A 106 35.64 5.16 -2.23
C ALA A 106 34.21 4.85 -2.73
N ARG A 107 33.68 3.65 -2.43
CA ARG A 107 32.31 3.27 -2.79
C ARG A 107 31.25 4.07 -2.00
N ILE A 108 31.49 4.33 -0.73
CA ILE A 108 30.60 5.15 0.10
C ILE A 108 30.55 6.58 -0.45
N GLU A 109 31.69 7.20 -0.75
CA GLU A 109 31.74 8.55 -1.31
C GLU A 109 31.00 8.65 -2.66
N GLU A 110 31.11 7.63 -3.50
CA GLU A 110 30.39 7.58 -4.78
C GLU A 110 28.87 7.48 -4.57
N LEU A 111 28.42 6.59 -3.67
CA LEU A 111 27.01 6.44 -3.33
C LEU A 111 26.43 7.70 -2.68
N GLU A 112 27.22 8.42 -1.90
CA GLU A 112 26.82 9.71 -1.31
C GLU A 112 26.65 10.79 -2.39
N ARG A 113 27.55 10.86 -3.38
CA ARG A 113 27.39 11.75 -4.54
C ARG A 113 26.15 11.41 -5.35
N GLU A 114 25.95 10.13 -5.68
CA GLU A 114 24.79 9.66 -6.45
C GLU A 114 23.48 9.99 -5.72
N ASN A 115 23.41 9.73 -4.42
CA ASN A 115 22.24 10.08 -3.60
C ASN A 115 21.99 11.59 -3.54
N ALA A 116 23.04 12.41 -3.46
CA ALA A 116 22.91 13.86 -3.49
C ALA A 116 22.36 14.34 -4.85
N GLU A 117 22.83 13.75 -5.96
CA GLU A 117 22.34 14.05 -7.30
C GLU A 117 20.88 13.60 -7.50
N LEU A 118 20.51 12.41 -7.03
CA LEU A 118 19.14 11.92 -7.07
C LEU A 118 18.19 12.79 -6.25
N ARG A 119 18.61 13.24 -5.06
CA ARG A 119 17.83 14.19 -4.25
C ARG A 119 17.66 15.54 -4.96
N LYS A 120 18.70 16.02 -5.63
CA LYS A 120 18.63 17.24 -6.43
C LYS A 120 17.66 17.08 -7.62
N LYS A 121 17.77 15.99 -8.39
CA LYS A 121 16.83 15.65 -9.47
C LYS A 121 15.40 15.48 -8.97
N ALA A 122 15.19 14.90 -7.79
CA ALA A 122 13.87 14.79 -7.18
C ALA A 122 13.31 16.13 -6.67
N SER A 123 14.18 17.09 -6.33
CA SER A 123 13.77 18.46 -6.03
C SER A 123 13.54 19.32 -7.27
N GLU A 124 14.20 19.00 -8.38
CA GLU A 124 14.06 19.67 -9.68
C GLU A 124 12.93 19.07 -10.54
N GLY A 125 12.60 17.79 -10.36
CA GLY A 125 11.45 17.14 -10.97
C GLY A 125 10.18 17.42 -10.18
N MET A 126 9.17 17.99 -10.85
CA MET A 126 7.81 18.32 -10.34
C MET A 126 7.74 18.43 -8.82
N GLY A 127 7.97 19.64 -8.30
CA GLY A 127 7.80 19.90 -6.88
C GLY A 127 6.42 19.39 -6.42
N ALA A 128 6.32 18.84 -5.21
CA ALA A 128 5.08 18.25 -4.69
C ALA A 128 3.85 19.17 -4.82
N GLY A 129 4.05 20.49 -4.86
CA GLY A 129 3.01 21.49 -5.16
C GLY A 129 2.49 21.45 -6.61
N GLU A 130 3.36 21.32 -7.61
CA GLU A 130 2.97 21.26 -9.03
C GLU A 130 2.24 19.96 -9.37
N ALA A 131 2.71 18.84 -8.81
CA ALA A 131 2.04 17.55 -8.93
C ALA A 131 0.64 17.59 -8.26
N SER A 132 0.53 18.22 -7.08
CA SER A 132 -0.74 18.42 -6.39
C SER A 132 -1.71 19.31 -7.18
N GLU A 133 -1.21 20.40 -7.77
CA GLU A 133 -2.02 21.31 -8.58
C GLU A 133 -2.51 20.65 -9.88
N MET A 134 -1.66 19.85 -10.53
CA MET A 134 -2.05 19.07 -11.71
C MET A 134 -3.09 18.00 -11.36
N ALA A 135 -2.91 17.30 -10.23
CA ALA A 135 -3.88 16.34 -9.74
C ALA A 135 -5.24 17.01 -9.45
N ALA A 136 -5.26 18.18 -8.82
CA ALA A 136 -6.48 18.94 -8.57
C ALA A 136 -7.18 19.36 -9.87
N LYS A 137 -6.44 19.79 -10.90
CA LYS A 137 -6.99 20.12 -12.23
C LYS A 137 -7.60 18.90 -12.91
N ILE A 138 -6.94 17.74 -12.83
CA ILE A 138 -7.43 16.48 -13.39
C ILE A 138 -8.73 16.05 -12.70
N ILE A 139 -8.77 16.11 -11.37
CA ILE A 139 -9.97 15.77 -10.59
C ILE A 139 -11.13 16.69 -10.97
N LYS A 140 -10.90 18.01 -10.99
CA LYS A 140 -11.93 18.98 -11.35
C LYS A 140 -12.46 18.75 -12.78
N HIS A 141 -11.58 18.51 -13.74
CA HIS A 141 -11.99 18.20 -15.10
C HIS A 141 -12.78 16.88 -15.19
N ALA A 142 -12.38 15.86 -14.42
CA ALA A 142 -13.11 14.60 -14.34
C ALA A 142 -14.51 14.79 -13.73
N GLU A 143 -14.64 15.64 -12.71
CA GLU A 143 -15.93 16.00 -12.11
C GLU A 143 -16.83 16.75 -13.11
N GLU A 144 -16.28 17.72 -13.85
CA GLU A 144 -17.01 18.47 -14.88
C GLU A 144 -17.50 17.55 -16.01
N LEU A 145 -16.65 16.62 -16.47
CA LEU A 145 -17.04 15.62 -17.47
C LEU A 145 -18.12 14.67 -16.94
N ALA A 146 -17.98 14.18 -15.70
CA ALA A 146 -18.98 13.32 -15.08
C ALA A 146 -20.33 14.02 -14.94
N ALA A 147 -20.33 15.30 -14.53
CA ALA A 147 -21.53 16.12 -14.45
C ALA A 147 -22.18 16.32 -15.82
N LYS A 148 -21.38 16.56 -16.86
CA LYS A 148 -21.87 16.72 -18.24
C LYS A 148 -22.50 15.43 -18.76
N ILE A 149 -21.83 14.30 -18.62
CA ILE A 149 -22.35 12.98 -19.03
C ILE A 149 -23.67 12.68 -18.32
N LYS A 150 -23.73 12.94 -17.01
CA LYS A 150 -24.96 12.74 -16.24
C LYS A 150 -26.10 13.62 -16.75
N SER A 151 -25.84 14.90 -16.98
CA SER A 151 -26.86 15.83 -17.49
C SER A 151 -27.35 15.42 -18.88
N GLU A 152 -26.45 15.01 -19.78
CA GLU A 152 -26.81 14.57 -21.14
C GLU A 152 -27.66 13.28 -21.09
N ALA A 153 -27.27 12.32 -20.26
CA ALA A 153 -28.02 11.08 -20.06
C ALA A 153 -29.43 11.33 -19.46
N GLU A 154 -29.55 12.27 -18.53
CA GLU A 154 -30.84 12.65 -17.95
C GLU A 154 -31.77 13.31 -18.99
N GLU A 155 -31.24 14.21 -19.84
CA GLU A 155 -32.04 14.84 -20.89
C GLU A 155 -32.43 13.85 -21.98
N GLU A 156 -31.53 12.94 -22.37
CA GLU A 156 -31.85 11.87 -23.32
C GLU A 156 -32.93 10.92 -22.78
N ALA A 157 -32.83 10.54 -21.50
CA ALA A 157 -33.85 9.71 -20.85
C ALA A 157 -35.21 10.41 -20.81
N LYS A 158 -35.25 11.70 -20.48
CA LYS A 158 -36.49 12.50 -20.49
C LYS A 158 -37.07 12.61 -21.90
N ALA A 159 -36.24 12.82 -22.92
CA ALA A 159 -36.68 12.88 -24.31
C ALA A 159 -37.34 11.57 -24.74
N ARG A 160 -36.67 10.43 -24.48
CA ARG A 160 -37.19 9.09 -24.79
C ARG A 160 -38.52 8.81 -24.06
N LEU A 161 -38.63 9.23 -22.79
CA LEU A 161 -39.89 9.07 -22.05
C LEU A 161 -41.03 9.88 -22.67
N ARG A 162 -40.78 11.13 -23.08
CA ARG A 162 -41.79 11.95 -23.76
C ARG A 162 -42.24 11.35 -25.08
N ASP A 163 -41.30 10.81 -25.86
CA ASP A 163 -41.61 10.17 -27.14
C ASP A 163 -42.49 8.93 -26.92
N LEU A 164 -42.16 8.09 -25.94
CA LEU A 164 -42.97 6.92 -25.55
C LEU A 164 -44.35 7.32 -25.02
N GLU A 165 -44.45 8.37 -24.20
CA GLU A 165 -45.74 8.89 -23.73
C GLU A 165 -46.62 9.36 -24.90
N LEU A 166 -46.03 10.01 -25.89
CA LEU A 166 -46.74 10.48 -27.08
C LEU A 166 -47.19 9.31 -27.96
N GLU A 167 -46.34 8.31 -28.16
CA GLU A 167 -46.68 7.08 -28.89
C GLU A 167 -47.81 6.31 -28.20
N LEU A 168 -47.70 6.08 -26.88
CA LEU A 168 -48.73 5.40 -26.10
C LEU A 168 -50.06 6.17 -26.10
N SER A 169 -50.00 7.50 -26.01
CA SER A 169 -51.18 8.37 -26.12
C SER A 169 -51.84 8.25 -27.49
N GLY A 170 -51.04 8.24 -28.57
CA GLY A 170 -51.51 8.00 -29.93
C GLY A 170 -52.17 6.63 -30.08
N ARG A 171 -51.47 5.57 -29.66
CA ARG A 171 -51.99 4.20 -29.73
C ARG A 171 -53.26 4.01 -28.91
N ARG A 172 -53.36 4.66 -27.75
CA ARG A 172 -54.57 4.65 -26.94
C ARG A 172 -55.75 5.27 -27.69
N LYS A 173 -55.54 6.42 -28.35
CA LYS A 173 -56.59 7.07 -29.14
C LYS A 173 -57.03 6.23 -30.33
N GLU A 174 -56.10 5.56 -31.00
CA GLU A 174 -56.43 4.62 -32.09
C GLU A 174 -57.30 3.46 -31.59
N LEU A 175 -56.89 2.82 -30.50
CA LEU A 175 -57.65 1.72 -29.89
C LEU A 175 -59.03 2.19 -29.40
N GLU A 176 -59.13 3.41 -28.87
CA GLU A 176 -60.41 3.99 -28.45
C GLU A 176 -61.34 4.21 -29.64
N ALA A 177 -60.81 4.72 -30.77
CA ALA A 177 -61.57 4.86 -32.01
C ALA A 177 -62.00 3.50 -32.61
N GLU A 178 -61.13 2.48 -32.54
CA GLU A 178 -61.47 1.11 -32.94
C GLU A 178 -62.59 0.52 -32.06
N LEU A 179 -62.54 0.72 -30.74
CA LEU A 179 -63.59 0.28 -29.82
C LEU A 179 -64.93 0.95 -30.12
N ASP A 180 -64.92 2.26 -30.39
CA ASP A 180 -66.15 2.98 -30.73
C ASP A 180 -66.71 2.54 -32.09
N SER A 181 -65.85 2.28 -33.08
CA SER A 181 -66.26 1.70 -34.35
C SER A 181 -66.93 0.33 -34.19
N LEU A 182 -66.33 -0.57 -33.39
CA LEU A 182 -66.88 -1.89 -33.10
C LEU A 182 -68.19 -1.83 -32.31
N ARG A 183 -68.32 -0.89 -31.37
CA ARG A 183 -69.57 -0.63 -30.65
C ARG A 183 -70.67 -0.22 -31.62
N ASN A 184 -70.40 0.76 -32.47
CA ASN A 184 -71.35 1.24 -33.47
C ASN A 184 -71.79 0.13 -34.44
N GLU A 185 -70.86 -0.73 -34.88
CA GLU A 185 -71.19 -1.86 -35.74
C GLU A 185 -72.02 -2.92 -35.00
N THR A 186 -71.74 -3.17 -33.71
CA THR A 186 -72.54 -4.08 -32.88
C THR A 186 -73.97 -3.57 -32.73
N GLU A 187 -74.15 -2.27 -32.47
CA GLU A 187 -75.47 -1.64 -32.39
C GLU A 187 -76.21 -1.73 -33.73
N ARG A 188 -75.52 -1.45 -34.84
CA ARG A 188 -76.08 -1.58 -36.19
C ARG A 188 -76.54 -3.01 -36.49
N LEU A 189 -75.73 -4.00 -36.19
CA LEU A 189 -76.07 -5.42 -36.38
C LEU A 189 -77.23 -5.84 -35.48
N SER A 190 -77.30 -5.31 -34.25
CA SER A 190 -78.43 -5.54 -33.34
C SER A 190 -79.73 -5.00 -33.93
N HIS A 191 -79.74 -3.76 -34.41
CA HIS A 191 -80.91 -3.18 -35.08
C HIS A 191 -81.31 -3.96 -36.33
N LEU A 192 -80.34 -4.34 -37.16
CA LEU A 192 -80.62 -5.12 -38.37
C LEU A 192 -81.23 -6.49 -38.04
N LYS A 193 -80.75 -7.14 -36.97
CA LYS A 193 -81.31 -8.40 -36.47
C LYS A 193 -82.74 -8.21 -35.97
N GLU A 194 -83.01 -7.16 -35.21
CA GLU A 194 -84.35 -6.86 -34.69
C GLU A 194 -85.35 -6.55 -35.83
N ASP A 195 -84.94 -5.75 -36.82
CA ASP A 195 -85.73 -5.48 -38.02
C ASP A 195 -86.01 -6.74 -38.83
N PHE A 196 -85.05 -7.68 -38.89
CA PHE A 196 -85.25 -8.96 -39.55
C PHE A 196 -86.27 -9.82 -38.79
N ILE A 197 -86.14 -9.94 -37.47
CA ILE A 197 -87.09 -10.68 -36.62
C ILE A 197 -88.50 -10.10 -36.79
N ASN A 198 -88.65 -8.78 -36.68
CA ASN A 198 -89.94 -8.11 -36.82
C ASN A 198 -90.60 -8.38 -38.18
N ARG A 199 -89.83 -8.35 -39.28
CA ARG A 199 -90.32 -8.68 -40.63
C ARG A 199 -90.77 -10.13 -40.76
N VAL A 200 -90.00 -11.07 -40.23
CA VAL A 200 -90.34 -12.50 -40.24
C VAL A 200 -91.60 -12.75 -39.40
N GLU A 201 -91.67 -12.19 -38.20
CA GLU A 201 -92.85 -12.29 -37.34
C GLU A 201 -94.11 -11.73 -38.01
N GLN A 202 -94.00 -10.55 -38.65
CA GLN A 202 -95.12 -9.96 -39.38
C GLN A 202 -95.59 -10.89 -40.50
N THR A 203 -94.66 -11.39 -41.31
CA THR A 203 -94.97 -12.30 -42.42
C THR A 203 -95.64 -13.59 -41.91
N LEU A 204 -95.15 -14.16 -40.80
CA LEU A 204 -95.75 -15.33 -40.17
C LEU A 204 -97.17 -15.07 -39.64
N ARG A 205 -97.42 -13.89 -39.04
CA ARG A 205 -98.77 -13.47 -38.61
C ARG A 205 -99.71 -13.37 -39.81
N GLU A 206 -99.28 -12.71 -40.88
CA GLU A 206 -100.06 -12.59 -42.12
C GLU A 206 -100.41 -13.96 -42.72
N PHE A 207 -99.45 -14.89 -42.79
CA PHE A 207 -99.70 -16.27 -43.23
C PHE A 207 -100.69 -17.00 -42.32
N ASN A 208 -100.54 -16.88 -41.00
CA ASN A 208 -101.44 -17.53 -40.06
C ASN A 208 -102.88 -16.99 -40.16
N ASP A 209 -103.03 -15.68 -40.35
CA ASP A 209 -104.34 -15.05 -40.59
C ASP A 209 -105.00 -15.58 -41.87
N ILE A 210 -104.22 -15.75 -42.95
CA ILE A 210 -104.70 -16.34 -44.20
C ILE A 210 -105.18 -17.77 -43.95
N ILE A 211 -104.37 -18.61 -43.31
CA ILE A 211 -104.74 -20.01 -43.00
C ILE A 211 -106.00 -20.07 -42.14
N THR A 212 -106.11 -19.20 -41.14
CA THR A 212 -107.28 -19.14 -40.24
C THR A 212 -108.54 -18.77 -41.00
N ARG A 213 -108.48 -17.80 -41.92
CA ARG A 213 -109.61 -17.44 -42.80
C ARG A 213 -110.00 -18.57 -43.76
N TYR A 214 -109.04 -19.32 -44.29
CA TYR A 214 -109.33 -20.48 -45.14
C TYR A 214 -110.03 -21.61 -44.39
N LYS A 215 -109.65 -21.88 -43.14
CA LYS A 215 -110.28 -22.92 -42.31
C LYS A 215 -111.69 -22.58 -41.84
N ALA A 216 -112.05 -21.29 -41.81
CA ALA A 216 -113.36 -20.82 -41.36
C ALA A 216 -114.43 -20.75 -42.48
N ARG A 217 -114.06 -21.07 -43.73
CA ARG A 217 -114.96 -21.21 -44.87
C ARG A 217 -115.25 -22.69 -45.12
#